data_AF-A0A8D0HYC2-F1
#
_entry.id   AF-A0A8D0HYC2-F1
#
_cell.length_a   1.000
_cell.length_b   1.000
_cell.length_c   1.000
_cell.angle_alpha   90.00
_cell.angle_beta   90.00
_cell.angle_gamma   90.00
#
_symmetry.space_group_name_H-M   'P 1'
#
loop_
_entity.id
_entity.type
_entity.pdbx_description
1 polymer ?
#
loop_
_entity_poly.entity_id
_entity_poly.type
_entity_poly.pdbx_seq_one_letter_code
_entity_poly.pdbx_strand_id
1 'polypeptide(L)'
;MAAQQGMADSALRVLEEALGVGLTTSGDTADAVAAEGAFYLEQVTITEASEDDYEYEEIPDDNFSIPEGEEDLAKAIQMVQEQATDTQILEQKTVLSSKPAAPEAIEDFLCNFLIKMGMTRTLDCFQSEWYELMQKGITELRDAGNVPDVYTQNMLLENENKILKKDLKHYKQAADKAREDLLKTQKERDFHRMHHKRVVQEKNKLINDLKGLKLHYASYEPTIRVLHEKHHALLKQKMLTSLERDRAIRQISGLQETLKHMEIGHGVYAPELRGFRISHKYATKSKPVFM
;
A
#
# COMPACT_ATOMS: atom_id res chain seq x y z
N MET A 1 14.27 29.72 36.20
CA MET A 1 14.33 29.73 34.72
C MET A 1 12.97 29.26 34.24
N ALA A 2 12.10 30.21 33.88
CA ALA A 2 10.79 29.98 33.29
C ALA A 2 10.81 30.48 31.83
N ALA A 3 9.79 30.10 31.06
CA ALA A 3 9.53 30.36 29.63
C ALA A 3 10.12 29.27 28.69
N GLN A 4 9.46 28.78 27.64
CA GLN A 4 8.34 29.30 26.84
C GLN A 4 7.44 28.12 26.41
N GLN A 5 6.18 28.08 26.82
CA GLN A 5 5.19 27.13 26.27
C GLN A 5 3.81 27.75 26.03
N GLY A 6 3.59 29.00 26.46
CA GLY A 6 2.28 29.69 26.34
C GLY A 6 2.07 30.51 25.06
N MET A 7 3.08 30.67 24.19
CA MET A 7 2.94 31.50 22.99
C MET A 7 2.32 30.77 21.79
N ALA A 8 2.46 29.44 21.70
CA ALA A 8 1.93 28.66 20.58
C ALA A 8 0.40 28.52 20.65
N ASP A 9 -0.15 28.28 21.85
CA ASP A 9 -1.61 28.18 22.05
C ASP A 9 -2.31 29.53 21.86
N SER A 10 -1.63 30.64 22.16
CA SER A 10 -2.16 31.98 21.92
C SER A 10 -2.21 32.32 20.43
N ALA A 11 -1.26 31.82 19.63
CA ALA A 11 -1.27 32.04 18.18
C ALA A 11 -2.38 31.22 17.49
N LEU A 12 -2.68 30.02 18.00
CA LEU A 12 -3.78 29.19 17.51
C LEU A 12 -5.15 29.82 17.80
N ARG A 13 -5.35 30.39 18.99
CA ARG A 13 -6.60 31.11 19.33
C ARG A 13 -6.81 32.38 18.51
N VAL A 14 -5.73 33.14 18.25
CA VAL A 14 -5.80 34.37 17.44
C VAL A 14 -6.16 34.06 15.98
N LEU A 15 -5.75 32.91 15.45
CA LEU A 15 -6.14 32.46 14.10
C LEU A 15 -7.60 32.01 14.03
N GLU A 16 -8.13 31.42 15.11
CA GLU A 16 -9.52 31.00 15.22
C GLU A 16 -10.47 32.21 15.28
N GLU A 17 -10.04 33.28 15.96
CA GLU A 17 -10.79 34.54 16.08
C GLU A 17 -10.74 35.40 14.78
N ALA A 18 -9.65 35.32 14.01
CA ALA A 18 -9.47 36.01 12.73
C ALA A 18 -10.29 35.40 11.57
N LEU A 19 -10.71 34.14 11.69
CA LEU A 19 -11.47 33.42 10.65
C LEU A 19 -12.99 33.57 10.76
N GLY A 20 -13.49 34.38 11.70
CA GLY A 20 -14.87 34.85 11.66
C GLY A 20 -15.94 33.76 11.63
N VAL A 21 -15.68 32.58 12.23
CA VAL A 21 -16.70 31.53 12.42
C VAL A 21 -17.51 31.89 13.66
N GLY A 22 -18.23 33.01 13.55
CA GLY A 22 -19.25 33.41 14.51
C GLY A 22 -20.47 32.51 14.34
N LEU A 23 -20.72 31.68 15.35
CA LEU A 23 -21.99 30.99 15.56
C LEU A 23 -23.12 32.02 15.66
N THR A 24 -23.81 32.32 14.55
CA THR A 24 -25.04 33.12 14.59
C THR A 24 -26.23 32.21 14.87
N THR A 25 -26.63 32.19 16.13
CA THR A 25 -27.96 31.74 16.56
C THR A 25 -29.00 32.83 16.26
N SER A 26 -29.80 32.64 15.21
CA SER A 26 -31.14 33.24 15.01
C SER A 26 -31.67 32.65 13.70
N GLY A 27 -32.58 31.68 13.70
CA GLY A 27 -33.96 31.86 14.15
C GLY A 27 -34.79 32.28 12.95
N ASP A 28 -35.31 31.30 12.19
CA ASP A 28 -36.64 31.41 11.58
C ASP A 28 -37.16 30.02 11.18
N THR A 29 -38.22 29.64 11.88
CA THR A 29 -39.09 28.51 11.61
C THR A 29 -40.01 28.85 10.44
N ALA A 30 -39.72 28.35 9.24
CA ALA A 30 -40.72 28.07 8.22
C ALA A 30 -40.12 27.13 7.16
N ASP A 31 -40.92 26.13 6.77
CA ASP A 31 -40.68 25.11 5.73
C ASP A 31 -39.88 23.86 6.13
N ALA A 32 -40.54 23.08 6.99
CA ALA A 32 -40.55 21.63 6.80
C ALA A 32 -41.20 21.30 5.45
N VAL A 33 -40.47 20.63 4.56
CA VAL A 33 -40.87 19.47 3.72
C VAL A 33 -39.83 19.32 2.60
N ALA A 34 -39.30 18.10 2.47
CA ALA A 34 -38.37 17.58 1.44
C ALA A 34 -36.87 17.68 1.73
N ALA A 35 -36.35 16.78 2.58
CA ALA A 35 -35.03 16.17 2.41
C ALA A 35 -34.85 14.92 3.29
N GLU A 36 -35.70 13.90 3.11
CA GLU A 36 -35.27 12.55 3.47
C GLU A 36 -34.14 12.14 2.50
N GLY A 37 -32.92 12.00 2.99
CA GLY A 37 -31.86 11.26 2.29
C GLY A 37 -30.67 12.06 1.73
N ALA A 38 -30.24 13.15 2.37
CA ALA A 38 -28.89 13.66 2.11
C ALA A 38 -27.87 12.77 2.86
N PHE A 39 -27.39 11.71 2.22
CA PHE A 39 -26.26 10.93 2.72
C PHE A 39 -24.96 11.67 2.42
N TYR A 40 -24.23 12.04 3.46
CA TYR A 40 -22.87 12.57 3.32
C TYR A 40 -21.88 11.41 3.42
N LEU A 41 -21.07 11.22 2.38
CA LEU A 41 -19.92 10.33 2.43
C LEU A 41 -18.82 11.02 3.25
N GLU A 42 -18.73 10.66 4.53
CA GLU A 42 -17.60 11.03 5.38
C GLU A 42 -16.35 10.30 4.89
N GLN A 43 -15.31 11.05 4.55
CA GLN A 43 -14.01 10.48 4.17
C GLN A 43 -13.35 9.91 5.43
N VAL A 44 -13.68 8.67 5.78
CA VAL A 44 -13.02 7.94 6.86
C VAL A 44 -11.63 7.54 6.40
N THR A 45 -10.63 8.33 6.79
CA THR A 45 -9.24 7.87 6.81
C THR A 45 -9.07 6.98 8.05
N ILE A 46 -8.34 5.87 7.94
CA ILE A 46 -8.11 4.95 9.06
C ILE A 46 -7.24 5.68 10.10
N THR A 47 -7.87 6.44 11.00
CA THR A 47 -7.24 7.05 12.18
C THR A 47 -7.13 6.02 13.31
N GLU A 48 -6.57 4.85 13.01
CA GLU A 48 -6.05 3.99 14.08
C GLU A 48 -4.61 4.42 14.34
N ALA A 49 -4.48 5.43 15.21
CA ALA A 49 -3.24 5.89 15.81
C ALA A 49 -2.69 4.88 16.84
N SER A 50 -2.61 3.61 16.44
CA SER A 50 -1.67 2.67 17.04
C SER A 50 -0.47 2.70 16.11
N GLU A 51 0.53 3.51 16.46
CA GLU A 51 1.91 3.31 16.02
C GLU A 51 2.22 1.84 16.30
N ASP A 52 2.25 1.04 15.23
CA ASP A 52 2.75 -0.31 15.27
C ASP A 52 4.25 -0.13 15.05
N ASP A 53 5.07 -0.39 16.08
CA ASP A 53 6.55 -0.28 16.14
C ASP A 53 7.26 -1.23 15.14
N TYR A 54 6.63 -1.55 14.01
CA TYR A 54 7.19 -2.43 13.00
C TYR A 54 7.94 -1.63 11.96
N GLU A 55 9.26 -1.74 12.05
CA GLU A 55 10.24 -1.26 11.08
C GLU A 55 9.89 -1.83 9.70
N TYR A 56 9.61 -0.93 8.76
CA TYR A 56 9.33 -1.30 7.38
C TYR A 56 10.60 -1.90 6.78
N GLU A 57 10.51 -3.17 6.35
CA GLU A 57 11.59 -3.82 5.62
C GLU A 57 11.69 -3.12 4.25
N GLU A 58 12.77 -2.35 4.07
CA GLU A 58 13.11 -1.67 2.82
C GLU A 58 13.18 -2.74 1.73
N ILE A 59 12.24 -2.72 0.79
CA ILE A 59 12.25 -3.64 -0.36
C ILE A 59 13.60 -3.39 -1.05
N PRO A 60 14.47 -4.41 -1.21
CA PRO A 60 15.70 -4.24 -1.96
C PRO A 60 15.32 -3.64 -3.31
N ASP A 61 15.97 -2.54 -3.67
CA ASP A 61 16.00 -2.10 -5.06
C ASP A 61 16.56 -3.29 -5.84
N ASP A 62 15.67 -4.12 -6.38
CA ASP A 62 15.98 -5.00 -7.49
C ASP A 62 16.31 -4.05 -8.62
N ASN A 63 17.59 -3.67 -8.63
CA ASN A 63 18.27 -2.88 -9.62
C ASN A 63 18.21 -3.70 -10.90
N PHE A 64 17.03 -3.72 -11.54
CA PHE A 64 16.91 -3.91 -12.96
C PHE A 64 17.69 -2.75 -13.54
N SER A 65 18.98 -2.98 -13.73
CA SER A 65 19.86 -2.13 -14.49
C SER A 65 19.20 -1.94 -15.84
N ILE A 66 18.49 -0.82 -15.97
CA ILE A 66 18.20 -0.23 -17.27
C ILE A 66 19.59 -0.11 -17.91
N PRO A 67 19.81 -0.67 -19.11
CA PRO A 67 21.13 -0.66 -19.72
C PRO A 67 21.66 0.77 -19.67
N GLU A 68 22.85 0.97 -19.09
CA GLU A 68 23.60 2.22 -19.13
C GLU A 68 23.77 2.63 -20.60
N GLY A 69 22.78 3.33 -21.13
CA GLY A 69 22.91 4.15 -22.31
C GLY A 69 23.55 5.44 -21.86
N GLU A 70 24.88 5.49 -21.88
CA GLU A 70 25.74 6.67 -22.05
C GLU A 70 25.16 8.05 -21.65
N GLU A 71 24.60 8.19 -20.47
CA GLU A 71 24.34 9.49 -19.85
C GLU A 71 25.47 9.78 -18.87
N ASP A 72 26.60 10.18 -19.46
CA ASP A 72 27.83 10.57 -18.78
C ASP A 72 27.53 11.67 -17.74
N LEU A 73 27.77 11.40 -16.45
CA LEU A 73 27.57 12.34 -15.34
C LEU A 73 28.25 13.70 -15.61
N ALA A 74 29.38 13.68 -16.33
CA ALA A 74 30.06 14.87 -16.79
C ALA A 74 29.18 15.75 -17.70
N LYS A 75 28.38 15.14 -18.56
CA LYS A 75 27.45 15.82 -19.48
C LYS A 75 26.26 16.41 -18.73
N ALA A 76 25.75 15.73 -17.70
CA ALA A 76 24.71 16.27 -16.83
C ALA A 76 25.21 17.49 -16.03
N ILE A 77 26.42 17.41 -15.47
CA ILE A 77 27.07 18.53 -14.77
C ILE A 77 27.32 19.68 -15.74
N GLN A 78 27.80 19.39 -16.96
CA GLN A 78 28.00 20.40 -17.99
C GLN A 78 26.69 21.07 -18.40
N MET A 79 25.60 20.32 -18.59
CA MET A 79 24.29 20.89 -18.90
C MET A 79 23.73 21.77 -17.77
N VAL A 80 23.92 21.36 -16.51
CA VAL A 80 23.53 22.18 -15.35
C VAL A 80 24.36 23.46 -15.26
N GLN A 81 25.67 23.36 -15.52
CA GLN A 81 26.56 24.52 -15.54
C GLN A 81 26.23 25.46 -16.71
N GLU A 82 25.94 24.92 -17.90
CA GLU A 82 25.51 25.66 -19.08
C GLU A 82 24.15 26.34 -18.85
N GLN A 83 23.19 25.66 -18.22
CA GLN A 83 21.94 26.28 -17.78
C GLN A 83 22.15 27.37 -16.72
N ALA A 84 23.08 27.18 -15.78
CA ALA A 84 23.41 28.20 -14.79
C ALA A 84 24.06 29.43 -15.45
N THR A 85 24.91 29.23 -16.46
CA THR A 85 25.46 30.34 -17.24
C THR A 85 24.42 30.98 -18.14
N ASP A 86 23.53 30.21 -18.77
CA ASP A 86 22.47 30.73 -19.63
C ASP A 86 21.45 31.52 -18.81
N THR A 87 21.07 31.04 -17.62
CA THR A 87 20.22 31.80 -16.68
C THR A 87 20.91 33.08 -16.22
N GLN A 88 22.20 33.02 -15.91
CA GLN A 88 22.98 34.22 -15.55
C GLN A 88 23.14 35.21 -16.72
N ILE A 89 23.31 34.72 -17.95
CA ILE A 89 23.34 35.55 -19.17
C ILE A 89 21.96 36.12 -19.47
N LEU A 90 20.88 35.35 -19.25
CA LEU A 90 19.50 35.81 -19.41
C LEU A 90 19.17 36.87 -18.37
N GLU A 91 19.60 36.70 -17.12
CA GLU A 91 19.50 37.68 -16.03
C GLU A 91 20.31 38.94 -16.37
N GLN A 92 21.55 38.83 -16.82
CA GLN A 92 22.37 39.99 -17.21
C GLN A 92 21.82 40.69 -18.47
N LYS A 93 21.21 39.97 -19.41
CA LYS A 93 20.58 40.51 -20.62
C LYS A 93 19.18 41.09 -20.35
N THR A 94 18.53 40.67 -19.25
CA THR A 94 17.27 41.25 -18.76
C THR A 94 17.47 42.42 -17.81
N VAL A 95 18.71 42.68 -17.34
CA VAL A 95 19.12 44.01 -16.86
C VAL A 95 19.32 44.94 -18.06
N LEU A 96 18.25 45.14 -18.84
CA LEU A 96 18.07 46.41 -19.51
C LEU A 96 18.00 47.44 -18.39
N SER A 97 19.07 48.22 -18.25
CA SER A 97 19.08 49.49 -17.52
C SER A 97 17.70 50.11 -17.66
N SER A 98 16.90 50.10 -16.59
CA SER A 98 15.61 50.77 -16.53
C SER A 98 15.89 52.27 -16.55
N LYS A 99 16.26 52.79 -17.72
CA LYS A 99 16.09 54.20 -18.01
C LYS A 99 14.60 54.45 -17.73
N PRO A 100 14.25 55.42 -16.88
CA PRO A 100 12.85 55.80 -16.75
C PRO A 100 12.36 56.06 -18.17
N ALA A 101 11.32 55.33 -18.59
CA ALA A 101 10.72 55.50 -19.89
C ALA A 101 10.41 56.98 -20.02
N ALA A 102 11.12 57.66 -20.94
CA ALA A 102 10.79 59.03 -21.28
C ALA A 102 9.29 59.00 -21.60
N PRO A 103 8.48 59.86 -20.97
CA PRO A 103 7.05 59.60 -21.00
C PRO A 103 6.58 59.72 -22.45
N GLU A 104 5.80 58.72 -22.91
CA GLU A 104 5.35 58.63 -24.29
C GLU A 104 4.79 59.98 -24.76
N ALA A 105 5.16 60.39 -25.96
CA ALA A 105 4.55 61.54 -26.59
C ALA A 105 3.06 61.24 -26.77
N ILE A 106 2.18 62.23 -26.59
CA ILE A 106 0.72 62.06 -26.72
C ILE A 106 0.34 61.37 -28.04
N GLU A 107 1.08 61.64 -29.12
CA GLU A 107 0.90 61.02 -30.42
C GLU A 107 1.04 59.50 -30.40
N ASP A 108 2.11 58.99 -29.78
CA ASP A 108 2.36 57.55 -29.65
C ASP A 108 1.28 56.88 -28.80
N PHE A 109 0.85 57.53 -27.72
CA PHE A 109 -0.24 57.05 -26.88
C PHE A 109 -1.56 56.96 -27.64
N LEU A 110 -1.93 58.00 -28.41
CA LEU A 110 -3.17 57.99 -29.20
C LEU A 110 -3.14 56.90 -30.27
N CYS A 111 -2.00 56.74 -30.97
CA CYS A 111 -1.83 55.67 -31.93
C CYS A 111 -1.95 54.29 -31.27
N ASN A 112 -1.22 54.06 -30.18
CA ASN A 112 -1.26 52.80 -29.43
C ASN A 112 -2.66 52.51 -28.87
N PHE A 113 -3.38 53.53 -28.39
CA PHE A 113 -4.75 53.40 -27.91
C PHE A 113 -5.71 53.01 -29.04
N LEU A 114 -5.69 53.71 -30.17
CA LEU A 114 -6.55 53.42 -31.32
C LEU A 114 -6.26 52.02 -31.89
N ILE A 115 -4.99 51.59 -31.90
CA ILE A 115 -4.58 50.23 -32.28
C ILE A 115 -5.12 49.20 -31.28
N LYS A 116 -4.91 49.41 -29.96
CA LYS A 116 -5.37 48.48 -28.90
C LYS A 116 -6.89 48.31 -28.91
N MET A 117 -7.63 49.37 -29.21
CA MET A 117 -9.09 49.35 -29.28
C MET A 117 -9.63 48.92 -30.65
N GLY A 118 -8.76 48.63 -31.64
CA GLY A 118 -9.15 48.16 -32.97
C GLY A 118 -9.80 49.23 -33.86
N MET A 119 -9.60 50.52 -33.57
CA MET A 119 -10.19 51.65 -34.28
C MET A 119 -9.34 52.09 -35.48
N THR A 120 -9.13 51.19 -36.44
CA THR A 120 -8.19 51.40 -37.56
C THR A 120 -8.57 52.55 -38.49
N ARG A 121 -9.86 52.76 -38.78
CA ARG A 121 -10.30 53.90 -39.60
C ARG A 121 -10.04 55.25 -38.94
N THR A 122 -10.23 55.31 -37.62
CA THR A 122 -9.99 56.53 -36.83
C THR A 122 -8.48 56.81 -36.74
N LEU A 123 -7.67 55.76 -36.63
CA LEU A 123 -6.21 55.86 -36.69
C LEU A 123 -5.75 56.42 -38.04
N ASP A 124 -6.25 55.89 -39.16
CA ASP A 124 -5.86 56.35 -40.50
C ASP A 124 -6.22 57.83 -40.74
N CYS A 125 -7.41 58.26 -40.30
CA CYS A 125 -7.81 59.66 -40.37
C CYS A 125 -6.92 60.53 -39.48
N PHE A 126 -6.68 60.11 -38.22
CA PHE A 126 -5.85 60.84 -37.27
C PHE A 126 -4.43 61.02 -37.79
N GLN A 127 -3.80 59.96 -38.29
CA GLN A 127 -2.44 60.03 -38.86
C GLN A 127 -2.40 60.96 -40.07
N SER A 128 -3.38 60.88 -40.96
CA SER A 128 -3.44 61.73 -42.16
C SER A 128 -3.57 63.22 -41.81
N GLU A 129 -4.47 63.56 -40.89
CA GLU A 129 -4.66 64.93 -40.40
C GLU A 129 -3.43 65.44 -39.64
N TRP A 130 -2.81 64.58 -38.83
CA TRP A 130 -1.61 64.90 -38.07
C TRP A 130 -0.40 65.20 -38.96
N TYR A 131 -0.14 64.37 -39.98
CA TYR A 131 0.90 64.61 -40.96
C TYR A 131 0.66 65.90 -41.76
N GLU A 132 -0.59 66.18 -42.16
CA GLU A 132 -0.95 67.45 -42.80
C GLU A 132 -0.65 68.66 -41.90
N LEU A 133 -0.99 68.56 -40.61
CA LEU A 133 -0.79 69.64 -39.64
C LEU A 133 0.69 69.92 -39.39
N MET A 134 1.50 68.86 -39.31
CA MET A 134 2.96 68.93 -39.22
C MET A 134 3.58 69.60 -40.45
N GLN A 135 3.09 69.27 -41.65
CA GLN A 135 3.60 69.80 -42.91
C GLN A 135 3.26 71.29 -43.11
N LYS A 136 2.14 71.76 -42.52
CA LYS A 136 1.72 73.16 -42.49
C LYS A 136 2.48 74.01 -41.46
N GLY A 137 3.40 73.43 -40.68
CA GLY A 137 4.32 74.16 -39.80
C GLY A 137 3.70 74.71 -38.51
N ILE A 138 2.50 74.27 -38.12
CA ILE A 138 1.85 74.68 -36.87
C ILE A 138 2.56 73.97 -35.72
N THR A 139 3.59 74.62 -35.16
CA THR A 139 4.57 74.00 -34.25
C THR A 139 4.13 73.98 -32.78
N GLU A 140 3.01 74.62 -32.45
CA GLU A 140 2.55 74.80 -31.05
C GLU A 140 2.09 73.50 -30.37
N LEU A 141 1.88 72.43 -31.13
CA LEU A 141 1.41 71.16 -30.58
C LEU A 141 2.55 70.28 -30.03
N ARG A 142 3.81 70.65 -30.29
CA ARG A 142 4.99 69.91 -29.79
C ARG A 142 5.19 70.07 -28.27
N ASP A 143 4.49 71.02 -27.65
CA ASP A 143 4.44 71.25 -26.20
C ASP A 143 3.21 70.59 -25.55
N ALA A 144 2.43 69.79 -26.31
CA ALA A 144 1.38 68.95 -25.75
C ALA A 144 2.05 67.94 -24.81
N GLY A 145 1.88 68.18 -23.51
CA GLY A 145 2.65 67.55 -22.44
C GLY A 145 2.59 66.03 -22.42
N ASN A 146 3.41 65.41 -21.59
CA ASN A 146 3.48 63.97 -21.46
C ASN A 146 2.14 63.31 -21.10
N VAL A 147 1.94 62.08 -21.57
CA VAL A 147 0.74 61.26 -21.30
C VAL A 147 0.55 61.10 -19.78
N PRO A 148 -0.70 61.16 -19.26
CA PRO A 148 -0.96 61.01 -17.83
C PRO A 148 -0.44 59.68 -17.28
N ASP A 149 0.45 59.76 -16.29
CA ASP A 149 1.11 58.62 -15.61
C ASP A 149 0.14 57.52 -15.14
N VAL A 150 -1.07 57.93 -14.74
CA VAL A 150 -2.15 57.03 -14.29
C VAL A 150 -2.56 55.99 -15.35
N TYR A 151 -2.54 56.34 -16.65
CA TYR A 151 -2.87 55.37 -17.71
C TYR A 151 -1.77 54.32 -17.84
N THR A 152 -0.51 54.75 -17.88
CA THR A 152 0.65 53.85 -17.95
C THR A 152 0.66 52.91 -16.74
N GLN A 153 0.39 53.45 -15.56
CA GLN A 153 0.25 52.68 -14.34
C GLN A 153 -0.90 51.65 -14.43
N ASN A 154 -2.08 52.04 -14.92
CA ASN A 154 -3.19 51.11 -15.11
C ASN A 154 -2.88 50.00 -16.13
N MET A 155 -2.17 50.32 -17.22
CA MET A 155 -1.76 49.33 -18.21
C MET A 155 -0.75 48.32 -17.61
N LEU A 156 0.19 48.78 -16.79
CA LEU A 156 1.11 47.91 -16.05
C LEU A 156 0.35 47.01 -15.07
N LEU A 157 -0.58 47.57 -14.30
CA LEU A 157 -1.43 46.83 -13.37
C LEU A 157 -2.34 45.81 -14.07
N GLU A 158 -2.87 46.12 -15.25
CA GLU A 158 -3.64 45.19 -16.08
C GLU A 158 -2.78 43.99 -16.52
N ASN A 159 -1.56 44.26 -16.97
CA ASN A 159 -0.61 43.22 -17.38
C ASN A 159 -0.19 42.34 -16.20
N GLU A 160 0.13 42.95 -15.06
CA GLU A 160 0.45 42.23 -13.83
C GLU A 160 -0.72 41.36 -13.38
N ASN A 161 -1.94 41.90 -13.35
CA ASN A 161 -3.15 41.12 -13.05
C ASN A 161 -3.33 39.94 -14.00
N LYS A 162 -3.01 40.12 -15.29
CA LYS A 162 -3.10 39.04 -16.29
C LYS A 162 -2.07 37.94 -16.02
N ILE A 163 -0.86 38.30 -15.61
CA ILE A 163 0.20 37.35 -15.23
C ILE A 163 -0.21 36.62 -13.94
N LEU A 164 -0.56 37.36 -12.89
CA LEU A 164 -1.01 36.81 -11.61
C LEU A 164 -2.20 35.85 -11.76
N LYS A 165 -3.16 36.17 -12.63
CA LYS A 165 -4.28 35.26 -12.93
C LYS A 165 -3.84 33.96 -13.60
N LYS A 166 -2.84 34.01 -14.49
CA LYS A 166 -2.27 32.81 -15.11
C LYS A 166 -1.52 31.96 -14.10
N ASP A 167 -0.69 32.59 -13.27
CA ASP A 167 0.10 31.91 -12.24
C ASP A 167 -0.83 31.28 -11.21
N LEU A 168 -1.87 31.98 -10.77
CA LEU A 168 -2.89 31.44 -9.88
C LEU A 168 -3.57 30.20 -10.47
N LYS A 169 -3.90 30.21 -11.77
CA LYS A 169 -4.45 29.02 -12.45
C LYS A 169 -3.44 27.87 -12.47
N HIS A 170 -2.17 28.16 -12.75
CA HIS A 170 -1.09 27.16 -12.75
C HIS A 170 -0.90 26.54 -11.36
N TYR A 171 -0.83 27.36 -10.31
CA TYR A 171 -0.70 26.88 -8.93
C TYR A 171 -1.90 26.06 -8.48
N LYS A 172 -3.13 26.44 -8.87
CA LYS A 172 -4.32 25.61 -8.61
C LYS A 172 -4.20 24.23 -9.27
N GLN A 173 -3.81 24.17 -10.53
CA GLN A 173 -3.62 22.90 -11.24
C GLN A 173 -2.52 22.04 -10.61
N ALA A 174 -1.40 22.66 -10.20
CA ALA A 174 -0.32 21.97 -9.50
C ALA A 174 -0.77 21.42 -8.14
N ALA A 175 -1.54 22.21 -7.37
CA ALA A 175 -2.09 21.78 -6.09
C ALA A 175 -3.10 20.64 -6.24
N ASP A 176 -3.98 20.71 -7.24
CA ASP A 176 -4.94 19.63 -7.53
C ASP A 176 -4.23 18.33 -7.92
N LYS A 177 -3.21 18.41 -8.78
CA LYS A 177 -2.37 17.26 -9.14
C LYS A 177 -1.66 16.67 -7.93
N ALA A 178 -1.04 17.50 -7.09
CA ALA A 178 -0.37 17.05 -5.87
C ALA A 178 -1.35 16.37 -4.91
N ARG A 179 -2.58 16.88 -4.78
CA ARG A 179 -3.64 16.27 -3.98
C ARG A 179 -4.05 14.90 -4.53
N GLU A 180 -4.18 14.76 -5.84
CA GLU A 180 -4.48 13.47 -6.47
C GLU A 180 -3.38 12.43 -6.26
N ASP A 181 -2.12 12.83 -6.42
CA ASP A 181 -0.98 11.93 -6.23
C ASP A 181 -0.80 11.54 -4.75
N LEU A 182 -1.07 12.46 -3.82
CA LEU A 182 -1.14 12.15 -2.39
C LEU A 182 -2.24 11.12 -2.10
N LEU A 183 -3.42 11.24 -2.69
CA LEU A 183 -4.50 10.26 -2.50
C LEU A 183 -4.15 8.88 -3.07
N LYS A 184 -3.43 8.81 -4.20
CA LYS A 184 -2.95 7.53 -4.76
C LYS A 184 -1.94 6.86 -3.84
N THR A 185 -0.94 7.61 -3.36
CA THR A 185 0.09 7.09 -2.46
C THR A 185 -0.50 6.66 -1.11
N GLN A 186 -1.47 7.39 -0.56
CA GLN A 186 -2.20 6.97 0.65
C GLN A 186 -2.94 5.65 0.44
N LYS A 187 -3.63 5.47 -0.69
CA LYS A 187 -4.33 4.21 -1.00
C LYS A 187 -3.35 3.04 -1.13
N GLU A 188 -2.22 3.24 -1.78
CA GLU A 188 -1.18 2.20 -1.92
C GLU A 188 -0.59 1.83 -0.56
N ARG A 189 -0.23 2.84 0.25
CA ARG A 189 0.22 2.63 1.64
C ARG A 189 -0.80 1.83 2.44
N ASP A 190 -2.08 2.18 2.35
CA ASP A 190 -3.16 1.52 3.10
C ASP A 190 -3.39 0.09 2.58
N PHE A 191 -3.26 -0.14 1.27
CA PHE A 191 -3.28 -1.47 0.67
C PHE A 191 -2.15 -2.35 1.20
N HIS A 192 -0.91 -1.85 1.20
CA HIS A 192 0.23 -2.56 1.76
C HIS A 192 0.07 -2.84 3.25
N ARG A 193 -0.38 -1.85 4.03
CA ARG A 193 -0.63 -2.02 5.47
C ARG A 193 -1.68 -3.09 5.73
N MET A 194 -2.79 -3.08 4.99
CA MET A 194 -3.84 -4.09 5.12
C MET A 194 -3.35 -5.47 4.68
N HIS A 195 -2.63 -5.55 3.56
CA HIS A 195 -2.11 -6.80 3.03
C HIS A 195 -1.10 -7.43 4.00
N HIS A 196 -0.18 -6.64 4.52
CA HIS A 196 0.77 -7.08 5.54
C HIS A 196 0.05 -7.64 6.77
N LYS A 197 -0.93 -6.91 7.33
CA LYS A 197 -1.75 -7.39 8.47
C LYS A 197 -2.37 -8.75 8.17
N ARG A 198 -2.92 -8.96 6.96
CA ARG A 198 -3.49 -10.25 6.54
C ARG A 198 -2.42 -11.35 6.49
N VAL A 199 -1.30 -11.09 5.84
CA VAL A 199 -0.20 -12.06 5.70
C VAL A 199 0.35 -12.47 7.07
N VAL A 200 0.49 -11.53 8.01
CA VAL A 200 0.90 -11.82 9.39
C VAL A 200 -0.10 -12.73 10.10
N GLN A 201 -1.40 -12.48 9.94
CA GLN A 201 -2.44 -13.35 10.52
C GLN A 201 -2.36 -14.78 9.95
N GLU A 202 -2.22 -14.91 8.62
CA GLU A 202 -2.07 -16.21 7.95
C GLU A 202 -0.79 -16.94 8.39
N LYS A 203 0.35 -16.23 8.44
CA LYS A 203 1.62 -16.75 8.97
C LYS A 203 1.46 -17.27 10.39
N ASN A 204 0.82 -16.51 11.28
CA ASN A 204 0.61 -16.92 12.67
C ASN A 204 -0.27 -18.16 12.78
N LYS A 205 -1.31 -18.28 11.93
CA LYS A 205 -2.13 -19.49 11.85
C LYS A 205 -1.29 -20.71 11.44
N LEU A 206 -0.50 -20.59 10.38
CA LEU A 206 0.39 -21.68 9.92
C LEU A 206 1.43 -22.07 10.97
N ILE A 207 1.99 -21.10 11.70
CA ILE A 207 2.92 -21.36 12.81
C ILE A 207 2.23 -22.20 13.89
N ASN A 208 0.98 -21.89 14.25
CA ASN A 208 0.24 -22.64 15.25
C ASN A 208 -0.08 -24.06 14.78
N ASP A 209 -0.51 -24.22 13.52
CA ASP A 209 -0.76 -25.54 12.93
C ASP A 209 0.52 -26.39 12.92
N LEU A 210 1.67 -25.78 12.56
CA LEU A 210 2.97 -26.46 12.59
C LEU A 210 3.39 -26.87 14.01
N LYS A 211 3.14 -26.02 15.02
CA LYS A 211 3.40 -26.36 16.42
C LYS A 211 2.55 -27.55 16.87
N GLY A 212 1.25 -27.55 16.54
CA GLY A 212 0.35 -28.66 16.83
C GLY A 212 0.79 -29.95 16.16
N LEU A 213 1.19 -29.87 14.89
CA LEU A 213 1.70 -31.01 14.14
C LEU A 213 2.97 -31.59 14.76
N LYS A 214 3.94 -30.73 15.11
CA LYS A 214 5.17 -31.16 15.79
C LYS A 214 4.87 -31.87 17.12
N LEU A 215 3.93 -31.35 17.90
CA LEU A 215 3.52 -31.97 19.16
C LEU A 215 2.89 -33.35 18.92
N HIS A 216 2.03 -33.48 17.91
CA HIS A 216 1.43 -34.76 17.51
C HIS A 216 2.50 -35.78 17.08
N TYR A 217 3.48 -35.38 16.27
CA TYR A 217 4.58 -36.28 15.89
C TYR A 217 5.48 -36.68 17.07
N ALA A 218 5.74 -35.76 17.99
CA ALA A 218 6.48 -36.07 19.21
C ALA A 218 5.77 -37.13 20.06
N SER A 219 4.44 -37.25 19.97
CA SER A 219 3.66 -38.28 20.67
C SER A 219 3.77 -39.69 20.05
N TYR A 220 4.15 -39.81 18.77
CA TYR A 220 4.35 -41.11 18.13
C TYR A 220 5.63 -41.80 18.61
N GLU A 221 6.69 -41.05 18.90
CA GLU A 221 7.96 -41.61 19.39
C GLU A 221 7.79 -42.55 20.61
N PRO A 222 7.14 -42.15 21.72
CA PRO A 222 6.91 -43.07 22.85
C PRO A 222 5.97 -44.21 22.48
N THR A 223 4.98 -43.98 21.62
CA THR A 223 4.04 -45.02 21.19
C THR A 223 4.75 -46.13 20.40
N ILE A 224 5.64 -45.75 19.48
CA ILE A 224 6.47 -46.67 18.70
C ILE A 224 7.44 -47.44 19.61
N ARG A 225 8.07 -46.75 20.58
CA ARG A 225 8.95 -47.39 21.57
C ARG A 225 8.21 -48.49 22.35
N VAL A 226 7.05 -48.18 22.91
CA VAL A 226 6.24 -49.15 23.66
C VAL A 226 5.82 -50.33 22.75
N LEU A 227 5.48 -50.07 21.50
CA LEU A 227 5.12 -51.14 20.56
C LEU A 227 6.31 -52.05 20.25
N HIS A 228 7.50 -51.48 20.06
CA HIS A 228 8.73 -52.23 19.82
C HIS A 228 9.10 -53.10 21.04
N GLU A 229 8.99 -52.55 22.25
CA GLU A 229 9.20 -53.28 23.51
C GLU A 229 8.22 -54.45 23.64
N LYS A 230 6.93 -54.22 23.39
CA LYS A 230 5.89 -55.27 23.40
C LYS A 230 6.18 -56.37 22.39
N HIS A 231 6.56 -56.00 21.17
CA HIS A 231 6.93 -56.98 20.13
C HIS A 231 8.11 -57.84 20.57
N HIS A 232 9.16 -57.22 21.11
CA HIS A 232 10.33 -57.94 21.61
C HIS A 232 10.00 -58.88 22.79
N ALA A 233 9.15 -58.44 23.71
CA ALA A 233 8.65 -59.26 24.82
C ALA A 233 7.83 -60.46 24.32
N LEU A 234 6.93 -60.24 23.36
CA LEU A 234 6.11 -61.29 22.76
C LEU A 234 6.96 -62.32 22.02
N LEU A 235 8.02 -61.90 21.31
CA LEU A 235 8.97 -62.82 20.68
C LEU A 235 9.68 -63.71 21.71
N LYS A 236 10.14 -63.14 22.82
CA LYS A 236 10.75 -63.90 23.92
C LYS A 236 9.76 -64.91 24.51
N GLN A 237 8.53 -64.48 24.80
CA GLN A 237 7.49 -65.37 25.34
C GLN A 237 7.14 -66.49 24.35
N LYS A 238 6.97 -66.17 23.06
CA LYS A 238 6.72 -67.17 22.00
C LYS A 238 7.82 -68.22 21.96
N MET A 239 9.09 -67.81 22.09
CA MET A 239 10.23 -68.73 22.14
C MET A 239 10.17 -69.66 23.36
N LEU A 240 9.92 -69.11 24.56
CA LEU A 240 9.79 -69.89 25.79
C LEU A 240 8.64 -70.91 25.72
N THR A 241 7.45 -70.47 25.31
CA THR A 241 6.29 -71.35 25.13
C THR A 241 6.55 -72.41 24.05
N SER A 242 7.35 -72.11 23.03
CA SER A 242 7.75 -73.13 22.05
C SER A 242 8.63 -74.20 22.66
N LEU A 243 9.61 -73.84 23.48
CA LEU A 243 10.48 -74.79 24.16
C LEU A 243 9.69 -75.65 25.17
N GLU A 244 8.74 -75.07 25.89
CA GLU A 244 7.85 -75.81 26.79
C GLU A 244 6.99 -76.81 26.03
N ARG A 245 6.43 -76.41 24.88
CA ARG A 245 5.67 -77.30 24.00
C ARG A 245 6.55 -78.44 23.49
N ASP A 246 7.76 -78.16 23.02
CA ASP A 246 8.68 -79.18 22.53
C ASP A 246 9.07 -80.17 23.63
N ARG A 247 9.26 -79.70 24.86
CA ARG A 247 9.49 -80.56 26.04
C ARG A 247 8.29 -81.46 26.30
N ALA A 248 7.08 -80.92 26.30
CA ALA A 248 5.85 -81.69 26.50
C ALA A 248 5.64 -82.73 25.38
N ILE A 249 5.87 -82.36 24.12
CA ILE A 249 5.81 -83.30 22.98
C ILE A 249 6.81 -84.44 23.15
N ARG A 250 8.07 -84.13 23.51
CA ARG A 250 9.09 -85.18 23.77
C ARG A 250 8.67 -86.12 24.89
N GLN A 251 8.10 -85.59 25.98
CA GLN A 251 7.57 -86.42 27.07
C GLN A 251 6.42 -87.32 26.58
N ILE A 252 5.46 -86.78 25.83
CA ILE A 252 4.34 -87.55 25.25
C ILE A 252 4.86 -88.63 24.30
N SER A 253 5.80 -88.32 23.42
CA SER A 253 6.40 -89.30 22.51
C SER A 253 7.11 -90.43 23.27
N GLY A 254 7.91 -90.10 24.29
CA GLY A 254 8.54 -91.11 25.14
C GLY A 254 7.51 -91.99 25.87
N LEU A 255 6.45 -91.39 26.42
CA LEU A 255 5.35 -92.15 27.04
C LEU A 255 4.63 -93.04 26.02
N GLN A 256 4.35 -92.55 24.81
CA GLN A 256 3.74 -93.34 23.73
C GLN A 256 4.63 -94.52 23.30
N GLU A 257 5.95 -94.34 23.23
CA GLU A 257 6.89 -95.43 22.97
C GLU A 257 6.87 -96.48 24.08
N THR A 258 6.89 -96.07 25.36
CA THR A 258 6.75 -97.02 26.48
C THR A 258 5.42 -97.78 26.44
N LEU A 259 4.33 -97.10 26.10
CA LEU A 259 3.01 -97.71 25.98
C LEU A 259 2.97 -98.71 24.82
N LYS A 260 3.54 -98.37 23.66
CA LYS A 260 3.68 -99.31 22.53
C LYS A 260 4.52 -100.53 22.88
N HIS A 261 5.62 -100.37 23.61
CA HIS A 261 6.43 -101.51 24.05
C HIS A 261 5.66 -102.44 25.00
N MET A 262 4.81 -101.89 25.87
CA MET A 262 3.91 -102.68 26.72
C MET A 262 2.79 -103.36 25.91
N GLU A 263 2.23 -102.70 24.90
CA GLU A 263 1.21 -103.27 24.01
C GLU A 263 1.76 -104.39 23.10
N ILE A 264 3.01 -104.28 22.63
CA ILE A 264 3.70 -105.32 21.86
C ILE A 264 3.97 -106.57 22.73
N GLY A 265 4.09 -106.40 24.05
CA GLY A 265 4.10 -107.50 25.02
C GLY A 265 2.74 -108.18 25.24
N HIS A 266 1.66 -107.59 24.72
CA HIS A 266 0.28 -108.09 24.79
C HIS A 266 -0.26 -108.58 23.43
N GLY A 267 0.60 -109.20 22.63
CA GLY A 267 0.14 -110.09 21.57
C GLY A 267 -0.37 -111.41 22.16
N VAL A 268 -1.66 -111.50 22.49
CA VAL A 268 -2.58 -112.65 22.28
C VAL A 268 -3.85 -112.53 23.17
N TYR A 269 -4.99 -112.63 22.48
CA TYR A 269 -6.38 -112.92 22.90
C TYR A 269 -7.38 -111.75 23.08
N ALA A 270 -8.31 -111.68 22.12
CA ALA A 270 -9.47 -110.81 21.97
C ALA A 270 -10.70 -111.32 22.80
N PRO A 271 -11.91 -110.69 22.83
CA PRO A 271 -12.76 -110.45 21.66
C PRO A 271 -13.59 -109.14 21.64
N GLU A 272 -14.16 -108.91 20.45
CA GLU A 272 -15.12 -107.87 20.07
C GLU A 272 -16.35 -107.75 20.99
N LEU A 273 -16.76 -106.51 21.30
CA LEU A 273 -18.17 -106.18 21.49
C LEU A 273 -18.55 -104.90 20.74
N ARG A 274 -19.55 -105.08 19.87
CA ARG A 274 -20.22 -104.10 19.02
C ARG A 274 -20.87 -102.95 19.82
N GLY A 275 -20.71 -101.73 19.28
CA GLY A 275 -21.81 -100.79 19.08
C GLY A 275 -22.13 -99.80 20.21
N PHE A 276 -21.78 -98.53 20.02
CA PHE A 276 -22.74 -97.46 19.65
C PHE A 276 -22.00 -96.14 19.37
N ARG A 277 -22.21 -95.55 18.20
CA ARG A 277 -21.79 -94.16 17.90
C ARG A 277 -22.79 -93.21 18.55
N ILE A 278 -22.30 -92.28 19.38
CA ILE A 278 -23.04 -91.06 19.70
C ILE A 278 -22.18 -89.87 19.26
N SER A 279 -22.49 -89.35 18.08
CA SER A 279 -21.91 -88.12 17.53
C SER A 279 -22.41 -86.92 18.32
N HIS A 280 -21.58 -86.35 19.20
CA HIS A 280 -21.80 -85.01 19.73
C HIS A 280 -21.16 -83.98 18.80
N LYS A 281 -21.98 -83.40 17.93
CA LYS A 281 -21.63 -82.20 17.16
C LYS A 281 -21.80 -80.99 18.07
N TYR A 282 -20.70 -80.44 18.60
CA TYR A 282 -20.71 -79.09 19.16
C TYR A 282 -20.43 -78.09 18.05
N ALA A 283 -21.45 -77.31 17.73
CA ALA A 283 -21.39 -76.18 16.82
C ALA A 283 -20.73 -74.98 17.52
N THR A 284 -19.52 -74.62 17.13
CA THR A 284 -18.95 -73.31 17.47
C THR A 284 -19.13 -72.38 16.28
N LYS A 285 -20.09 -71.47 16.41
CA LYS A 285 -20.35 -70.35 15.51
C LYS A 285 -19.08 -69.50 15.39
N SER A 286 -18.47 -69.48 14.20
CA SER A 286 -17.52 -68.45 13.83
C SER A 286 -18.28 -67.15 13.56
N LYS A 287 -18.01 -66.12 14.38
CA LYS A 287 -18.18 -64.72 14.01
C LYS A 287 -16.80 -64.07 14.17
N PRO A 288 -16.20 -63.51 13.12
CA PRO A 288 -15.26 -62.44 13.28
C PRO A 288 -16.00 -61.10 13.19
N VAL A 289 -15.96 -60.38 14.31
CA VAL A 289 -16.21 -58.95 14.40
C VAL A 289 -14.92 -58.23 13.96
N PHE A 290 -15.08 -57.27 13.06
CA PHE A 290 -14.23 -56.15 12.65
C PHE A 290 -12.82 -55.98 13.27
N MET A 291 -11.83 -55.74 12.39
CA MET A 291 -11.21 -54.42 12.19
C MET A 291 -10.85 -54.22 10.73
#